data_AF-A0A553WBH0-F1
#
_entry.id   AF-A0A553WBH0-F1
#
_cell.length_a   1.000
_cell.length_b   1.000
_cell.length_c   1.000
_cell.angle_alpha   90.00
_cell.angle_beta   90.00
_cell.angle_gamma   90.00
#
_symmetry.space_group_name_H-M   'P 1'
#
loop_
_entity.id
_entity.type
_entity.pdbx_description
1 polymer ?
#
loop_
_entity_poly.entity_id
_entity_poly.type
_entity_poly.pdbx_seq_one_letter_code
_entity_poly.pdbx_strand_id
1 'polypeptide(L)'
;MMILALTGGSSRSDVQSLAFLLPCSIVVCAIGLSTLEFGQLRDHRYALVGYAAVLLLAFMHLIPLPPEIWRAQPGRALILEIGDISGLPDEWRPLSVSPMESWVSVSFVVPALAVFILGVQLRTPDLDRFITLIVGLGALSGLLGLMQIVGGGGSTYHLYNITNNNSAVGLFANRNHAALFLACLLPLLAVFYIQRASKGRGTKTTAVITMCIAIVIIPLVLVTGSRSGVMTTVMGLIGAAAIYLSHINSMPNRSKKAARYVFPLVMAFLIISLTLTALVLSRAEAIERLIFQDSADDERGQFWVASIRHLFDYWPWGSGASSFATVYEQHEPRLLLDTTYLNSAHNEYLEIPLSFGIGGTILLAIGIVALVWRSFDIWFRKDGQSISVSMARMGGYLIFMIAAASALDYPLRTPFFMSVFALILLWFSRNSSQPLRAKSVSNLKS
;
A
#
# COMPACT_ATOMS: atom_id res chain seq x y z
N MET A 1 -13.08 0.59 -9.61
CA MET A 1 -12.12 -0.51 -9.34
C MET A 1 -11.56 -1.15 -10.60
N MET A 2 -12.36 -1.61 -11.57
CA MET A 2 -11.78 -2.23 -12.78
C MET A 2 -10.92 -1.25 -13.61
N ILE A 3 -11.42 -0.03 -13.84
CA ILE A 3 -10.64 1.04 -14.49
C ILE A 3 -9.32 1.26 -13.73
N LEU A 4 -9.40 1.48 -12.41
CA LEU A 4 -8.23 1.62 -11.55
C LEU A 4 -7.21 0.49 -11.68
N ALA A 5 -7.66 -0.77 -11.69
CA ALA A 5 -6.81 -1.94 -11.83
C ALA A 5 -6.04 -1.94 -13.17
N LEU A 6 -6.68 -1.52 -14.26
CA LEU A 6 -6.08 -1.53 -15.60
C LEU A 6 -5.24 -0.28 -15.90
N THR A 7 -5.50 0.85 -15.23
CA THR A 7 -4.90 2.15 -15.59
C THR A 7 -4.13 2.83 -14.47
N GLY A 8 -4.17 2.32 -13.23
CA GLY A 8 -3.68 3.00 -12.02
C GLY A 8 -2.54 2.28 -11.28
N GLY A 9 -1.90 1.30 -11.90
CA GLY A 9 -0.84 0.47 -11.32
C GLY A 9 0.59 1.02 -11.44
N SER A 10 0.76 2.24 -11.95
CA SER A 10 2.04 2.95 -12.03
C SER A 10 2.04 4.18 -11.12
N SER A 11 3.21 4.54 -10.59
CA SER A 11 3.44 5.74 -9.77
C SER A 11 4.02 6.92 -10.56
N ARG A 12 4.31 6.73 -11.85
CA ARG A 12 4.85 7.78 -12.71
C ARG A 12 3.74 8.72 -13.17
N SER A 13 4.08 9.99 -13.31
CA SER A 13 3.21 11.08 -13.76
C SER A 13 3.01 11.13 -15.27
N ASP A 14 3.95 10.59 -16.05
CA ASP A 14 3.97 10.61 -17.52
C ASP A 14 3.17 9.46 -18.17
N VAL A 15 2.41 8.72 -17.37
CA VAL A 15 1.68 7.54 -17.85
C VAL A 15 0.43 7.96 -18.61
N GLN A 16 0.32 7.54 -19.86
CA GLN A 16 -0.80 7.89 -20.76
C GLN A 16 -2.18 7.49 -20.20
N SER A 17 -2.26 6.39 -19.46
CA SER A 17 -3.51 5.91 -18.86
C SER A 17 -4.11 6.88 -17.83
N LEU A 18 -3.32 7.82 -17.30
CA LEU A 18 -3.79 8.87 -16.39
C LEU A 18 -4.73 9.87 -17.08
N ALA A 19 -4.54 10.11 -18.38
CA ALA A 19 -5.41 10.98 -19.17
C ALA A 19 -6.85 10.47 -19.21
N PHE A 20 -7.06 9.16 -19.06
CA PHE A 20 -8.37 8.55 -18.91
C PHE A 20 -8.78 8.38 -17.44
N LEU A 21 -7.86 7.90 -16.59
CA LEU A 21 -8.17 7.60 -15.19
C LEU A 21 -8.61 8.83 -14.40
N LEU A 22 -7.92 9.97 -14.55
CA LEU A 22 -8.16 11.15 -13.72
C LEU A 22 -9.53 11.79 -14.00
N PRO A 23 -9.93 12.08 -15.27
CA PRO A 23 -11.26 12.61 -15.54
C PRO A 23 -12.38 11.68 -15.08
N CYS A 24 -12.28 10.38 -15.33
CA CYS A 24 -13.26 9.41 -14.84
C CYS A 24 -13.35 9.43 -13.30
N SER A 25 -12.21 9.51 -12.61
CA SER A 25 -12.17 9.54 -11.15
C SER A 25 -12.76 10.83 -10.58
N ILE A 26 -12.55 11.98 -11.24
CA ILE A 26 -13.17 13.25 -10.86
C ILE A 26 -14.70 13.16 -10.97
N VAL A 27 -15.21 12.66 -12.10
CA VAL A 27 -16.66 12.50 -12.31
C VAL A 27 -17.26 11.56 -11.26
N VAL A 28 -16.62 10.41 -11.02
CA VAL A 28 -17.08 9.44 -10.00
C VAL A 28 -17.00 10.03 -8.59
N CYS A 29 -15.96 10.81 -8.28
CA CYS A 29 -15.83 11.52 -7.01
C CYS A 29 -16.95 12.56 -6.83
N ALA A 30 -17.24 13.34 -7.87
CA ALA A 30 -18.30 14.36 -7.86
C ALA A 30 -19.69 13.72 -7.67
N ILE A 31 -19.96 12.58 -8.33
CA ILE A 31 -21.18 11.80 -8.12
C ILE A 31 -21.24 11.28 -6.68
N GLY A 32 -20.13 10.73 -6.17
CA GLY A 32 -20.06 10.25 -4.80
C GLY A 32 -20.33 11.36 -3.77
N LEU A 33 -19.79 12.57 -4.01
CA LEU A 33 -20.03 13.73 -3.15
C LEU A 33 -21.48 14.22 -3.22
N SER A 34 -22.13 14.19 -4.39
CA SER A 34 -23.50 14.66 -4.54
C SER A 34 -24.54 13.74 -3.90
N THR A 35 -24.23 12.46 -3.73
CA THR A 35 -25.10 11.48 -3.06
C THR A 35 -24.77 11.26 -1.58
N LEU A 36 -23.73 11.93 -1.07
CA LEU A 36 -23.24 11.73 0.29
C LEU A 36 -24.11 12.43 1.33
N GLU A 37 -24.55 11.69 2.34
CA GLU A 37 -25.23 12.25 3.51
C GLU A 37 -24.25 12.47 4.67
N PHE A 38 -24.29 13.65 5.31
CA PHE A 38 -23.40 13.98 6.43
C PHE A 38 -23.44 12.97 7.58
N GLY A 39 -24.58 12.31 7.80
CA GLY A 39 -24.72 11.27 8.83
C GLY A 39 -23.80 10.06 8.60
N GLN A 40 -23.54 9.71 7.33
CA GLN A 40 -22.71 8.56 6.95
C GLN A 40 -21.21 8.80 7.24
N LEU A 41 -20.78 10.06 7.24
CA LEU A 41 -19.40 10.44 7.53
C LEU A 41 -19.05 10.35 9.02
N ARG A 42 -20.04 10.38 9.92
CA ARG A 42 -19.80 10.48 11.37
C ARG A 42 -18.96 9.32 11.91
N ASP A 43 -19.23 8.10 11.42
CA ASP A 43 -18.51 6.90 11.84
C ASP A 43 -17.08 6.81 11.26
N HIS A 44 -16.78 7.62 10.22
CA HIS A 44 -15.52 7.60 9.48
C HIS A 44 -14.73 8.92 9.61
N ARG A 45 -15.15 9.80 10.54
CA ARG A 45 -14.63 11.18 10.65
C ARG A 45 -13.12 11.29 10.76
N TYR A 46 -12.46 10.36 11.46
CA TYR A 46 -11.00 10.42 11.63
C TYR A 46 -10.25 10.09 10.34
N ALA A 47 -10.76 9.14 9.55
CA ALA A 47 -10.19 8.84 8.23
C ALA A 47 -10.41 10.01 7.27
N LEU A 48 -11.58 10.65 7.31
CA LEU A 48 -11.86 11.86 6.52
C LEU A 48 -10.93 13.03 6.90
N VAL A 49 -10.72 13.27 8.20
CA VAL A 49 -9.78 14.29 8.68
C VAL A 49 -8.36 13.98 8.20
N GLY A 50 -7.94 12.71 8.21
CA GLY A 50 -6.67 12.28 7.65
C GLY A 50 -6.54 12.60 6.16
N TYR A 51 -7.54 12.24 5.35
CA TYR A 51 -7.58 12.59 3.93
C TYR A 51 -7.51 14.10 3.69
N ALA A 52 -8.31 14.87 4.43
CA ALA A 52 -8.34 16.32 4.33
C ALA A 52 -7.00 16.94 4.72
N ALA A 53 -6.33 16.43 5.75
CA ALA A 53 -5.02 16.93 6.18
C ALA A 53 -3.92 16.65 5.15
N VAL A 54 -3.91 15.46 4.53
CA VAL A 54 -2.97 15.12 3.45
C VAL A 54 -3.19 16.02 2.24
N LEU A 55 -4.45 16.21 1.82
CA LEU A 55 -4.78 17.10 0.71
C LEU A 55 -4.40 18.55 1.00
N LEU A 56 -4.74 19.04 2.20
CA LEU A 56 -4.41 20.40 2.62
C LEU A 56 -2.90 20.63 2.57
N LEU A 57 -2.11 19.72 3.13
CA LEU A 57 -0.65 19.79 3.12
C LEU A 57 -0.08 19.80 1.69
N ALA A 58 -0.64 18.97 0.81
CA ALA A 58 -0.22 18.91 -0.58
C ALA A 58 -0.59 20.17 -1.36
N PHE A 59 -1.79 20.72 -1.16
CA PHE A 59 -2.19 22.00 -1.74
C PHE A 59 -1.38 23.17 -1.21
N MET A 60 -1.01 23.18 0.07
CA MET A 60 -0.13 24.20 0.64
C MET A 60 1.22 24.28 -0.08
N HIS A 61 1.73 23.16 -0.60
CA HIS A 61 2.97 23.15 -1.39
C HIS A 61 2.82 23.74 -2.80
N LEU A 62 1.59 23.90 -3.28
CA LEU A 62 1.27 24.42 -4.61
C LEU A 62 0.88 25.90 -4.60
N ILE A 63 0.68 26.51 -3.42
CA ILE A 63 0.37 27.93 -3.30
C ILE A 63 1.63 28.75 -3.66
N PRO A 64 1.57 29.63 -4.69
CA PRO A 64 2.67 30.53 -4.99
C PRO A 64 2.92 31.48 -3.82
N LEU A 65 4.17 31.57 -3.39
CA LEU A 65 4.62 32.46 -2.33
C LEU A 65 5.19 33.75 -2.92
N PRO A 66 5.07 34.89 -2.22
CA PRO A 66 5.79 36.11 -2.57
C PRO A 66 7.30 35.86 -2.64
N PRO A 67 8.03 36.51 -3.56
CA PRO A 67 9.47 36.29 -3.75
C PRO A 67 10.24 36.37 -2.44
N GLU A 68 10.07 37.42 -1.64
CA GLU A 68 10.78 37.60 -0.37
C GLU A 68 10.68 36.40 0.58
N ILE A 69 9.48 35.82 0.71
CA ILE A 69 9.22 34.65 1.54
C ILE A 69 9.83 33.40 0.91
N TRP A 70 9.70 33.27 -0.41
CA TRP A 70 10.16 32.11 -1.15
C TRP A 70 11.70 32.01 -1.18
N ARG A 71 12.41 33.12 -1.40
CA ARG A 71 13.89 33.15 -1.43
C ARG A 71 14.49 32.79 -0.07
N ALA A 72 13.78 33.09 1.02
CA ALA A 72 14.20 32.74 2.39
C ALA A 72 14.05 31.24 2.71
N GLN A 73 13.39 30.46 1.85
CA GLN A 73 13.22 29.03 2.07
C GLN A 73 14.52 28.25 1.80
N PRO A 74 14.78 27.17 2.55
CA PRO A 74 15.89 26.26 2.28
C PRO A 74 15.83 25.62 0.88
N GLY A 75 16.99 25.23 0.33
CA GLY A 75 17.10 24.48 -0.92
C GLY A 75 16.81 25.29 -2.20
N ARG A 76 16.90 26.63 -2.16
CA ARG A 76 16.57 27.51 -3.30
C ARG A 76 17.75 28.11 -4.05
N ALA A 77 18.97 27.96 -3.55
CA ALA A 77 20.15 28.66 -4.08
C ALA A 77 20.31 28.52 -5.60
N LEU A 78 20.24 27.28 -6.12
CA LEU A 78 20.36 27.02 -7.56
C LEU A 78 19.22 27.65 -8.38
N ILE A 79 17.99 27.60 -7.87
CA ILE A 79 16.83 28.16 -8.59
C ILE A 79 16.89 29.69 -8.60
N LEU A 80 17.41 30.31 -7.53
CA LEU A 80 17.65 31.75 -7.45
C LEU A 80 18.70 32.18 -8.47
N GLU A 81 19.82 31.46 -8.56
CA GLU A 81 20.88 31.72 -9.54
C GLU A 81 20.37 31.65 -10.98
N ILE A 82 19.56 30.62 -11.30
CA ILE A 82 18.90 30.52 -12.60
C ILE A 82 17.95 31.71 -12.83
N GLY A 83 17.17 32.10 -11.82
CA GLY A 83 16.25 33.23 -11.90
C GLY A 83 16.95 34.56 -12.20
N ASP A 84 18.07 34.82 -11.53
CA ASP A 84 18.88 36.02 -11.70
C ASP A 84 19.47 36.10 -13.13
N ILE A 85 20.02 35.00 -13.62
CA ILE A 85 20.57 34.91 -14.99
C ILE A 85 19.46 35.02 -16.04
N SER A 86 18.27 34.47 -15.78
CA SER A 86 17.15 34.46 -16.72
C SER A 86 16.33 35.76 -16.71
N GLY A 87 16.67 36.74 -15.87
CA GLY A 87 15.92 37.99 -15.72
C GLY A 87 14.55 37.81 -15.05
N LEU A 88 14.36 36.75 -14.26
CA LEU A 88 13.14 36.40 -13.53
C LEU A 88 13.34 36.30 -11.99
N PRO A 89 14.02 37.27 -11.34
CA PRO A 89 14.39 37.17 -9.92
C PRO A 89 13.21 37.32 -8.93
N ASP A 90 12.13 37.95 -9.39
CA ASP A 90 10.98 38.36 -8.55
C ASP A 90 9.67 37.63 -8.90
N GLU A 91 9.78 36.43 -9.49
CA GLU A 91 8.59 35.63 -9.75
C GLU A 91 8.03 34.95 -8.51
N TRP A 92 6.70 34.94 -8.42
CA TRP A 92 5.96 34.18 -7.41
C TRP A 92 6.05 32.70 -7.72
N ARG A 93 6.58 31.93 -6.78
CA ARG A 93 6.86 30.50 -6.98
C ARG A 93 6.25 29.67 -5.85
N PRO A 94 5.72 28.48 -6.16
CA PRO A 94 5.20 27.58 -5.16
C PRO A 94 6.33 27.00 -4.29
N LEU A 95 5.95 26.49 -3.11
CA LEU A 95 6.88 25.82 -2.22
C LEU A 95 7.40 24.50 -2.81
N SER A 96 6.66 23.83 -3.68
CA SER A 96 7.21 22.70 -4.44
C SER A 96 8.31 23.16 -5.41
N VAL A 97 9.41 22.41 -5.48
CA VAL A 97 10.46 22.61 -6.51
C VAL A 97 10.09 21.99 -7.86
N SER A 98 9.08 21.10 -7.89
CA SER A 98 8.55 20.45 -9.09
C SER A 98 7.01 20.60 -9.17
N PRO A 99 6.49 21.83 -9.44
CA PRO A 99 5.06 22.12 -9.27
C PRO A 99 4.15 21.29 -10.17
N MET A 100 4.58 21.02 -11.42
CA MET A 100 3.81 20.20 -12.37
C MET A 100 3.65 18.77 -11.85
N GLU A 101 4.74 18.16 -11.40
CA GLU A 101 4.75 16.81 -10.82
C GLU A 101 3.91 16.75 -9.54
N SER A 102 3.99 17.79 -8.69
CA SER A 102 3.15 17.92 -7.51
C SER A 102 1.66 17.96 -7.85
N TRP A 103 1.24 18.71 -8.88
CA TRP A 103 -0.16 18.74 -9.32
C TRP A 103 -0.66 17.36 -9.76
N VAL A 104 0.14 16.62 -10.52
CA VAL A 104 -0.20 15.25 -10.95
C VAL A 104 -0.29 14.31 -9.74
N SER A 105 0.66 14.43 -8.80
CA SER A 105 0.70 13.65 -7.56
C SER A 105 -0.54 13.86 -6.68
N VAL A 106 -0.96 15.13 -6.48
CA VAL A 106 -2.20 15.46 -5.75
C VAL A 106 -3.42 14.82 -6.44
N SER A 107 -3.42 14.79 -7.77
CA SER A 107 -4.51 14.19 -8.55
C SER A 107 -4.63 12.67 -8.33
N PHE A 108 -3.57 11.97 -7.90
CA PHE A 108 -3.61 10.52 -7.59
C PHE A 108 -4.42 10.20 -6.33
N VAL A 109 -4.65 11.20 -5.47
CA VAL A 109 -5.51 11.06 -4.28
C VAL A 109 -6.98 11.00 -4.68
N VAL A 110 -7.38 11.64 -5.79
CA VAL A 110 -8.79 11.76 -6.21
C VAL A 110 -9.46 10.40 -6.44
N PRO A 111 -8.87 9.42 -7.17
CA PRO A 111 -9.47 8.11 -7.30
C PRO A 111 -9.66 7.36 -5.97
N ALA A 112 -8.69 7.47 -5.05
CA ALA A 112 -8.79 6.86 -3.73
C ALA A 112 -9.87 7.53 -2.88
N LEU A 113 -9.99 8.86 -2.97
CA LEU A 113 -11.06 9.63 -2.34
C LEU A 113 -12.44 9.24 -2.89
N ALA A 114 -12.57 9.06 -4.21
CA ALA A 114 -13.82 8.61 -4.83
C ALA A 114 -14.25 7.24 -4.30
N VAL A 115 -13.30 6.29 -4.20
CA VAL A 115 -13.54 4.97 -3.60
C VAL A 115 -13.93 5.07 -2.14
N PHE A 116 -13.26 5.93 -1.37
CA PHE A 116 -13.58 6.14 0.04
C PHE A 116 -15.00 6.69 0.21
N ILE A 117 -15.35 7.77 -0.49
CA ILE A 117 -16.66 8.43 -0.39
C ILE A 117 -17.79 7.51 -0.80
N LEU A 118 -17.65 6.78 -1.91
CA LEU A 118 -18.65 5.79 -2.33
C LEU A 118 -18.71 4.62 -1.36
N GLY A 119 -17.56 4.18 -0.84
CA GLY A 119 -17.49 3.08 0.12
C GLY A 119 -18.18 3.38 1.45
N VAL A 120 -18.10 4.63 1.94
CA VAL A 120 -18.83 5.08 3.14
C VAL A 120 -20.35 4.97 2.97
N GLN A 121 -20.86 5.16 1.75
CA GLN A 121 -22.29 5.09 1.43
C GLN A 121 -22.80 3.65 1.30
N LEU A 122 -21.91 2.66 1.17
CA LEU A 122 -22.30 1.27 1.01
C LEU A 122 -22.78 0.65 2.32
N ARG A 123 -23.83 -0.16 2.21
CA ARG A 123 -24.18 -1.09 3.28
C ARG A 123 -23.05 -2.09 3.47
N THR A 124 -22.90 -2.56 4.70
CA THR A 124 -21.83 -3.48 5.05
C THR A 124 -21.74 -4.74 4.19
N PRO A 125 -22.84 -5.43 3.83
CA PRO A 125 -22.75 -6.59 2.95
C PRO A 125 -22.25 -6.26 1.55
N ASP A 126 -22.48 -5.04 1.08
CA ASP A 126 -22.08 -4.58 -0.25
C ASP A 126 -20.59 -4.17 -0.25
N LEU A 127 -20.13 -3.50 0.80
CA LEU A 127 -18.70 -3.24 1.03
C LEU A 127 -17.90 -4.55 1.16
N ASP A 128 -18.41 -5.54 1.90
CA ASP A 128 -17.75 -6.82 2.11
C ASP A 128 -17.59 -7.63 0.79
N ARG A 129 -18.39 -7.36 -0.26
CA ARG A 129 -18.24 -7.99 -1.58
C ARG A 129 -16.95 -7.58 -2.29
N PHE A 130 -16.37 -6.43 -1.92
CA PHE A 130 -15.10 -5.98 -2.50
C PHE A 130 -13.94 -6.94 -2.19
N ILE A 131 -14.04 -7.77 -1.15
CA ILE A 131 -13.05 -8.84 -0.92
C ILE A 131 -12.99 -9.79 -2.11
N THR A 132 -14.15 -10.26 -2.59
CA THR A 132 -14.23 -11.14 -3.77
C THR A 132 -13.68 -10.43 -5.01
N LEU A 133 -13.99 -9.13 -5.17
CA LEU A 133 -13.49 -8.34 -6.30
C LEU A 133 -11.95 -8.22 -6.25
N ILE A 134 -11.36 -7.89 -5.11
CA ILE A 134 -9.91 -7.74 -4.94
C ILE A 134 -9.21 -9.08 -5.15
N VAL A 135 -9.76 -10.19 -4.63
CA VAL A 135 -9.23 -11.54 -4.90
C VAL A 135 -9.28 -11.86 -6.40
N GLY A 136 -10.38 -11.50 -7.08
CA GLY A 136 -10.49 -11.66 -8.53
C GLY A 136 -9.48 -10.82 -9.31
N LEU A 137 -9.26 -9.57 -8.92
CA LEU A 137 -8.22 -8.70 -9.50
C LEU A 137 -6.81 -9.25 -9.20
N GLY A 138 -6.60 -9.86 -8.05
CA GLY A 138 -5.38 -10.56 -7.70
C GLY A 138 -5.10 -11.76 -8.60
N ALA A 139 -6.11 -12.59 -8.84
CA ALA A 139 -6.03 -13.69 -9.78
C ALA A 139 -5.73 -13.21 -11.21
N LEU A 140 -6.42 -12.15 -11.65
CA LEU A 140 -6.15 -11.51 -12.95
C LEU A 140 -4.71 -10.98 -13.04
N SER A 141 -4.23 -10.32 -11.99
CA SER A 141 -2.85 -9.82 -11.91
C SER A 141 -1.83 -10.95 -11.98
N GLY A 142 -2.08 -12.07 -11.30
CA GLY A 142 -1.22 -13.24 -11.36
C GLY A 142 -1.17 -13.87 -12.75
N LEU A 143 -2.33 -14.07 -13.38
CA LEU A 143 -2.42 -14.59 -14.74
C LEU A 143 -1.72 -13.68 -15.75
N LEU A 144 -1.97 -12.37 -15.66
CA LEU A 144 -1.31 -11.38 -16.51
C LEU A 144 0.20 -11.37 -16.30
N GLY A 145 0.67 -11.52 -15.05
CA GLY A 145 2.08 -11.64 -14.71
C GLY A 145 2.74 -12.88 -15.35
N LEU A 146 2.06 -14.02 -15.36
CA LEU A 146 2.54 -15.21 -16.07
C LEU A 146 2.62 -14.98 -17.58
N MET A 147 1.62 -14.32 -18.18
CA MET A 147 1.63 -13.97 -19.60
C MET A 147 2.76 -13.01 -19.95
N GLN A 148 3.08 -12.04 -19.08
CA GLN A 148 4.20 -11.12 -19.25
C GLN A 148 5.55 -11.84 -19.27
N ILE A 149 5.75 -12.82 -18.39
CA ILE A 149 6.98 -13.64 -18.37
C ILE A 149 7.09 -14.49 -19.63
N VAL A 150 6.00 -15.17 -20.03
CA VAL A 150 6.00 -16.03 -21.24
C VAL A 150 6.17 -15.19 -22.50
N GLY A 151 5.58 -13.99 -22.55
CA GLY A 151 5.68 -13.07 -23.67
C GLY A 151 7.02 -12.34 -23.77
N GLY A 152 7.82 -12.32 -22.70
CA GLY A 152 9.09 -11.62 -22.62
C GLY A 152 8.96 -10.10 -22.46
N GLY A 153 10.12 -9.44 -22.35
CA GLY A 153 10.23 -8.00 -22.20
C GLY A 153 9.67 -7.24 -23.42
N GLY A 154 8.85 -6.21 -23.17
CA GLY A 154 8.21 -5.44 -24.23
C GLY A 154 6.96 -6.11 -24.85
N SER A 155 6.49 -7.22 -24.30
CA SER A 155 5.24 -7.84 -24.73
C SER A 155 4.03 -6.92 -24.55
N THR A 156 3.00 -7.09 -25.39
CA THR A 156 1.73 -6.35 -25.32
C THR A 156 0.94 -6.58 -24.03
N TYR A 157 1.34 -7.56 -23.21
CA TYR A 157 0.77 -7.84 -21.90
C TYR A 157 1.25 -6.87 -20.81
N HIS A 158 2.30 -6.08 -21.06
CA HIS A 158 2.71 -5.02 -20.15
C HIS A 158 1.77 -3.81 -20.31
N LEU A 159 1.08 -3.44 -19.24
CA LEU A 159 0.14 -2.31 -19.24
C LEU A 159 0.85 -0.95 -19.29
N TYR A 160 2.14 -0.92 -18.95
CA TYR A 160 2.94 0.29 -18.85
C TYR A 160 4.26 0.11 -19.61
N ASN A 161 4.65 1.12 -20.38
CA ASN A 161 5.89 1.08 -21.18
C ASN A 161 7.16 1.02 -20.31
N ILE A 162 7.15 1.72 -19.17
CA ILE A 162 8.26 1.74 -18.21
C ILE A 162 7.87 0.85 -17.04
N THR A 163 8.51 -0.32 -16.94
CA THR A 163 8.17 -1.39 -16.01
C THR A 163 9.34 -2.36 -15.79
N ASN A 164 9.23 -3.28 -14.84
CA ASN A 164 10.20 -4.39 -14.71
C ASN A 164 9.96 -5.46 -15.78
N ASN A 165 10.50 -5.25 -16.98
CA ASN A 165 10.27 -6.08 -18.19
C ASN A 165 10.58 -7.58 -18.04
N ASN A 166 11.44 -7.96 -17.10
CA ASN A 166 11.84 -9.36 -16.85
C ASN A 166 11.19 -9.93 -15.58
N SER A 167 10.07 -9.37 -15.13
CA SER A 167 9.40 -9.77 -13.90
C SER A 167 7.88 -9.83 -14.10
N ALA A 168 7.21 -10.72 -13.37
CA ALA A 168 5.75 -10.76 -13.36
C ALA A 168 5.19 -9.56 -12.56
N VAL A 169 4.87 -8.48 -13.26
CA VAL A 169 4.35 -7.24 -12.65
C VAL A 169 2.81 -7.18 -12.64
N GLY A 170 2.15 -8.02 -13.44
CA GLY A 170 0.70 -8.12 -13.51
C GLY A 170 0.04 -6.78 -13.82
N LEU A 171 -0.84 -6.33 -12.94
CA LEU A 171 -1.57 -5.06 -13.06
C LEU A 171 -0.72 -3.82 -12.71
N PHE A 172 0.50 -4.00 -12.22
CA PHE A 172 1.39 -2.93 -11.77
C PHE A 172 2.57 -2.73 -12.72
N ALA A 173 3.25 -1.58 -12.60
CA ALA A 173 4.53 -1.35 -13.26
C ALA A 173 5.74 -1.82 -12.43
N ASN A 174 5.54 -2.03 -11.12
CA ASN A 174 6.58 -2.42 -10.18
C ASN A 174 6.32 -3.83 -9.65
N ARG A 175 7.31 -4.72 -9.78
CA ARG A 175 7.25 -6.12 -9.32
C ARG A 175 7.01 -6.28 -7.82
N ASN A 176 7.53 -5.36 -7.00
CA ASN A 176 7.33 -5.36 -5.55
C ASN A 176 5.88 -4.99 -5.20
N HIS A 177 5.27 -4.05 -5.94
CA HIS A 177 3.87 -3.68 -5.75
C HIS A 177 2.94 -4.85 -6.12
N ALA A 178 3.26 -5.56 -7.21
CA ALA A 178 2.55 -6.76 -7.63
C ALA A 178 2.64 -7.87 -6.57
N ALA A 179 3.85 -8.13 -6.05
CA ALA A 179 4.06 -9.13 -5.02
C ALA A 179 3.36 -8.79 -3.70
N LEU A 180 3.42 -7.53 -3.27
CA LEU A 180 2.68 -7.05 -2.08
C LEU A 180 1.17 -7.22 -2.27
N PHE A 181 0.62 -6.87 -3.44
CA PHE A 181 -0.80 -7.03 -3.74
C PHE A 181 -1.24 -8.49 -3.62
N LEU A 182 -0.48 -9.43 -4.19
CA LEU A 182 -0.72 -10.86 -4.07
C LEU A 182 -0.63 -11.35 -2.61
N ALA A 183 0.35 -10.87 -1.85
CA ALA A 183 0.52 -11.19 -0.43
C ALA A 183 -0.66 -10.71 0.43
N CYS A 184 -1.20 -9.51 0.14
CA CYS A 184 -2.38 -8.95 0.80
C CYS A 184 -3.65 -9.79 0.59
N LEU A 185 -3.71 -10.67 -0.43
CA LEU A 185 -4.84 -11.56 -0.62
C LEU A 185 -4.95 -12.62 0.48
N LEU A 186 -3.87 -12.97 1.16
CA LEU A 186 -3.87 -14.03 2.17
C LEU A 186 -4.73 -13.68 3.39
N PRO A 187 -4.58 -12.51 4.05
CA PRO A 187 -5.52 -12.07 5.09
C PRO A 187 -6.97 -11.92 4.59
N LEU A 188 -7.17 -11.47 3.34
CA LEU A 188 -8.48 -11.33 2.72
C LEU A 188 -9.19 -12.69 2.57
N LEU A 189 -8.46 -13.71 2.11
CA LEU A 189 -8.96 -15.08 1.97
C LEU A 189 -9.35 -15.69 3.33
N ALA A 190 -8.58 -15.40 4.39
CA ALA A 190 -8.90 -15.86 5.74
C ALA A 190 -10.27 -15.32 6.20
N VAL A 191 -10.52 -14.01 6.01
CA VAL A 191 -11.82 -13.42 6.38
C VAL A 191 -12.94 -13.88 5.45
N PHE A 192 -12.68 -14.03 4.15
CA PHE A 192 -13.64 -14.58 3.20
C PHE A 192 -14.12 -15.98 3.62
N TYR A 193 -13.19 -16.84 4.04
CA TYR A 193 -13.51 -18.15 4.60
C TYR A 193 -14.37 -18.02 5.85
N ILE A 194 -13.97 -17.19 6.82
CA ILE A 194 -14.72 -16.98 8.08
C ILE A 194 -16.16 -16.53 7.79
N GLN A 195 -16.35 -15.57 6.88
CA GLN A 195 -17.69 -15.08 6.50
C GLN A 195 -18.58 -16.18 5.95
N ARG A 196 -18.05 -17.04 5.07
CA ARG A 196 -18.79 -18.14 4.44
C ARG A 196 -19.08 -19.25 5.43
N ALA A 197 -18.09 -19.59 6.27
CA ALA A 197 -18.22 -20.57 7.33
C ALA A 197 -19.30 -20.17 8.35
N SER A 198 -19.30 -18.90 8.79
CA SER A 198 -20.31 -18.37 9.72
C SER A 198 -21.73 -18.39 9.15
N LYS A 199 -21.90 -18.37 7.82
CA LYS A 199 -23.20 -18.45 7.15
C LYS A 199 -23.66 -19.90 6.88
N GLY A 200 -22.88 -20.90 7.29
CA GLY A 200 -23.17 -22.32 7.06
C GLY A 200 -23.13 -22.75 5.58
N ARG A 201 -22.62 -21.92 4.67
CA ARG A 201 -22.69 -22.16 3.22
C ARG A 201 -21.42 -22.86 2.72
N GLY A 202 -21.55 -24.12 2.29
CA GLY A 202 -20.50 -24.83 1.52
C GLY A 202 -19.10 -24.73 2.15
N THR A 203 -19.00 -24.96 3.47
CA THR A 203 -17.81 -24.66 4.26
C THR A 203 -16.58 -25.44 3.79
N LYS A 204 -16.75 -26.71 3.42
CA LYS A 204 -15.70 -27.55 2.84
C LYS A 204 -15.24 -27.02 1.47
N THR A 205 -16.18 -26.76 0.56
CA THR A 205 -15.89 -26.21 -0.77
C THR A 205 -15.17 -24.87 -0.67
N THR A 206 -15.63 -24.00 0.23
CA THR A 206 -14.99 -22.69 0.45
C THR A 206 -13.59 -22.87 1.01
N ALA A 207 -13.38 -23.77 1.99
CA ALA A 207 -12.05 -24.07 2.52
C ALA A 207 -11.09 -24.49 1.41
N VAL A 208 -11.52 -25.43 0.57
CA VAL A 208 -10.72 -25.95 -0.56
C VAL A 208 -10.39 -24.82 -1.53
N ILE A 209 -11.38 -24.03 -1.95
CA ILE A 209 -11.15 -22.89 -2.86
C ILE A 209 -10.14 -21.90 -2.26
N THR A 210 -10.33 -21.48 -1.00
CA THR A 210 -9.41 -20.53 -0.36
C THR A 210 -8.01 -21.10 -0.21
N MET A 211 -7.89 -22.40 0.05
CA MET A 211 -6.60 -23.07 0.18
C MET A 211 -5.88 -23.19 -1.15
N CYS A 212 -6.60 -23.57 -2.22
CA CYS A 212 -6.05 -23.62 -3.57
C CYS A 212 -5.54 -22.24 -4.01
N ILE A 213 -6.31 -21.18 -3.78
CA ILE A 213 -5.88 -19.82 -4.12
C ILE A 213 -4.63 -19.43 -3.30
N ALA A 214 -4.61 -19.70 -1.99
CA ALA A 214 -3.45 -19.43 -1.15
C ALA A 214 -2.18 -20.16 -1.61
N ILE A 215 -2.32 -21.43 -2.03
CA ILE A 215 -1.21 -22.23 -2.57
C ILE A 215 -0.73 -21.64 -3.90
N VAL A 216 -1.64 -21.20 -4.78
CA VAL A 216 -1.28 -20.60 -6.09
C VAL A 216 -0.61 -19.23 -5.95
N ILE A 217 -0.91 -18.47 -4.89
CA ILE A 217 -0.24 -17.18 -4.63
C ILE A 217 1.27 -17.35 -4.44
N ILE A 218 1.72 -18.44 -3.81
CA ILE A 218 3.14 -18.69 -3.51
C ILE A 218 4.00 -18.69 -4.78
N PRO A 219 3.77 -19.57 -5.79
CA PRO A 219 4.55 -19.54 -7.03
C PRO A 219 4.37 -18.23 -7.80
N LEU A 220 3.18 -17.62 -7.78
CA LEU A 220 2.97 -16.33 -8.45
C LEU A 220 3.87 -15.23 -7.86
N VAL A 221 4.02 -15.18 -6.53
CA VAL A 221 4.94 -14.24 -5.88
C VAL A 221 6.39 -14.58 -6.22
N LEU A 222 6.78 -15.85 -6.23
CA LEU A 222 8.14 -16.25 -6.57
C LEU A 222 8.53 -15.82 -8.00
N VAL A 223 7.61 -15.94 -8.95
CA VAL A 223 7.82 -15.53 -10.35
C VAL A 223 7.96 -14.01 -10.50
N THR A 224 7.55 -13.20 -9.52
CA THR A 224 7.84 -11.75 -9.53
C THR A 224 9.32 -11.43 -9.35
N GLY A 225 10.13 -12.37 -8.82
CA GLY A 225 11.54 -12.12 -8.49
C GLY A 225 11.75 -11.11 -7.36
N SER A 226 10.71 -10.81 -6.56
CA SER A 226 10.77 -9.83 -5.48
C SER A 226 11.11 -10.47 -4.13
N ARG A 227 12.28 -10.13 -3.56
CA ARG A 227 12.67 -10.55 -2.20
C ARG A 227 11.74 -9.98 -1.13
N SER A 228 11.37 -8.70 -1.24
CA SER A 228 10.37 -8.10 -0.36
C SER A 228 8.98 -8.72 -0.55
N GLY A 229 8.69 -9.22 -1.76
CA GLY A 229 7.52 -10.06 -2.06
C GLY A 229 7.45 -11.35 -1.24
N VAL A 230 8.56 -12.07 -1.11
CA VAL A 230 8.64 -13.26 -0.25
C VAL A 230 8.38 -12.89 1.22
N MET A 231 9.04 -11.84 1.72
CA MET A 231 8.86 -11.37 3.10
C MET A 231 7.40 -10.96 3.38
N THR A 232 6.81 -10.17 2.49
CA THR A 232 5.40 -9.74 2.62
C THR A 232 4.43 -10.90 2.50
N THR A 233 4.74 -11.94 1.73
CA THR A 233 3.92 -13.17 1.67
C THR A 233 3.98 -13.95 2.98
N VAL A 234 5.15 -14.07 3.60
CA VAL A 234 5.27 -14.65 4.96
C VAL A 234 4.44 -13.85 5.96
N MET A 235 4.50 -12.51 5.90
CA MET A 235 3.61 -11.66 6.71
C MET A 235 2.14 -11.94 6.40
N GLY A 236 1.75 -12.03 5.14
CA GLY A 236 0.37 -12.36 4.73
C GLY A 236 -0.12 -13.69 5.32
N LEU A 237 0.74 -14.72 5.32
CA LEU A 237 0.47 -16.02 5.94
C LEU A 237 0.30 -15.89 7.47
N ILE A 238 1.19 -15.14 8.14
CA ILE A 238 1.09 -14.88 9.58
C ILE A 238 -0.22 -14.13 9.91
N GLY A 239 -0.57 -13.12 9.13
CA GLY A 239 -1.82 -12.35 9.30
C GLY A 239 -3.06 -13.21 9.13
N ALA A 240 -3.10 -13.99 8.06
CA ALA A 240 -4.18 -14.94 7.79
C ALA A 240 -4.36 -15.91 8.97
N ALA A 241 -3.27 -16.45 9.52
CA ALA A 241 -3.28 -17.30 10.69
C ALA A 241 -3.73 -16.59 11.96
N ALA A 242 -3.19 -15.41 12.25
CA ALA A 242 -3.56 -14.63 13.42
C ALA A 242 -5.07 -14.30 13.42
N ILE A 243 -5.60 -13.85 12.28
CA ILE A 243 -7.03 -13.50 12.14
C ILE A 243 -7.89 -14.76 12.32
N TYR A 244 -7.56 -15.85 11.64
CA TYR A 244 -8.28 -17.13 11.73
C TYR A 244 -8.30 -17.70 13.15
N LEU A 245 -7.12 -17.79 13.79
CA LEU A 245 -6.99 -18.30 15.15
C LEU A 245 -7.71 -17.41 16.17
N SER A 246 -7.68 -16.09 15.99
CA SER A 246 -8.39 -15.15 16.87
C SER A 246 -9.91 -15.37 16.84
N HIS A 247 -10.45 -15.74 15.68
CA HIS A 247 -11.87 -16.04 15.51
C HIS A 247 -12.24 -17.38 16.16
N ILE A 248 -11.49 -18.45 15.87
CA ILE A 248 -11.76 -19.80 16.39
C ILE A 248 -11.55 -19.90 17.90
N ASN A 249 -10.53 -19.23 18.44
CA ASN A 249 -10.29 -19.23 19.88
C ASN A 249 -11.44 -18.62 20.67
N SER A 250 -12.23 -17.77 20.02
CA SER A 250 -13.40 -17.16 20.62
C SER A 250 -14.63 -18.09 20.55
N MET A 251 -14.70 -19.11 19.67
CA MET A 251 -15.84 -20.04 19.54
C MET A 251 -16.01 -21.05 20.71
N PRO A 252 -17.19 -21.71 20.88
CA PRO A 252 -17.42 -22.75 21.90
C PRO A 252 -16.63 -24.06 21.71
N ASN A 253 -16.40 -24.82 22.80
CA ASN A 253 -15.42 -25.92 22.90
C ASN A 253 -15.61 -27.12 21.92
N ARG A 254 -16.84 -27.38 21.46
CA ARG A 254 -17.16 -28.54 20.62
C ARG A 254 -16.60 -28.46 19.18
N SER A 255 -16.17 -27.28 18.72
CA SER A 255 -15.65 -27.05 17.35
C SER A 255 -14.11 -26.94 17.26
N LYS A 256 -13.38 -27.13 18.37
CA LYS A 256 -12.01 -26.58 18.50
C LYS A 256 -10.86 -27.48 18.10
N LYS A 257 -10.96 -28.80 18.23
CA LYS A 257 -9.74 -29.65 18.25
C LYS A 257 -9.04 -29.73 16.89
N ALA A 258 -9.71 -30.08 15.80
CA ALA A 258 -9.03 -30.23 14.50
C ALA A 258 -8.58 -28.88 13.90
N ALA A 259 -9.47 -27.89 13.84
CA ALA A 259 -9.19 -26.62 13.17
C ALA A 259 -8.12 -25.75 13.87
N ARG A 260 -8.00 -25.84 15.20
CA ARG A 260 -7.00 -25.08 15.98
C ARG A 260 -5.57 -25.54 15.75
N TYR A 261 -5.35 -26.84 15.50
CA TYR A 261 -4.00 -27.41 15.32
C TYR A 261 -3.64 -27.60 13.84
N VAL A 262 -4.60 -27.97 12.98
CA VAL A 262 -4.32 -28.24 11.56
C VAL A 262 -4.01 -26.95 10.80
N PHE A 263 -4.74 -25.86 11.04
CA PHE A 263 -4.51 -24.61 10.33
C PHE A 263 -3.11 -24.01 10.55
N PRO A 264 -2.61 -23.82 11.79
CA PRO A 264 -1.27 -23.28 11.99
C PRO A 264 -0.18 -24.22 11.44
N LEU A 265 -0.39 -25.54 11.45
CA LEU A 265 0.53 -26.48 10.81
C LEU A 265 0.59 -26.30 9.29
N VAL A 266 -0.58 -26.13 8.64
CA VAL A 266 -0.63 -25.84 7.20
C VAL A 266 0.06 -24.51 6.90
N MET A 267 -0.19 -23.47 7.68
CA MET A 267 0.45 -22.17 7.48
C MET A 267 1.97 -22.24 7.73
N ALA A 268 2.41 -22.95 8.76
CA ALA A 268 3.82 -23.19 9.02
C ALA A 268 4.47 -23.96 7.85
N PHE A 269 3.80 -24.99 7.34
CA PHE A 269 4.28 -25.72 6.16
C PHE A 269 4.40 -24.81 4.93
N LEU A 270 3.41 -23.96 4.66
CA LEU A 270 3.45 -23.01 3.54
C LEU A 270 4.59 -21.99 3.71
N ILE A 271 4.80 -21.48 4.93
CA ILE A 271 5.90 -20.56 5.23
C ILE A 271 7.25 -21.25 5.01
N ILE A 272 7.43 -22.46 5.55
CA ILE A 272 8.66 -23.24 5.40
C ILE A 272 8.90 -23.57 3.94
N SER A 273 7.88 -24.05 3.22
CA SER A 273 7.98 -24.36 1.79
C SER A 273 8.37 -23.13 0.98
N LEU A 274 7.68 -22.00 1.17
CA LEU A 274 8.01 -20.76 0.48
C LEU A 274 9.44 -20.32 0.78
N THR A 275 9.86 -20.39 2.04
CA THR A 275 11.21 -19.98 2.47
C THR A 275 12.28 -20.88 1.85
N LEU A 276 12.10 -22.20 1.88
CA LEU A 276 13.03 -23.15 1.28
C LEU A 276 13.12 -22.97 -0.24
N THR A 277 11.98 -22.83 -0.91
CA THR A 277 11.95 -22.58 -2.36
C THR A 277 12.64 -21.26 -2.70
N ALA A 278 12.35 -20.18 -1.98
CA ALA A 278 13.01 -18.90 -2.16
C ALA A 278 14.53 -18.99 -1.94
N LEU A 279 14.99 -19.74 -0.93
CA LEU A 279 16.42 -19.96 -0.68
C LEU A 279 17.10 -20.73 -1.82
N VAL A 280 16.42 -21.72 -2.41
CA VAL A 280 16.94 -22.47 -3.56
C VAL A 280 17.04 -21.58 -4.80
N LEU A 281 15.97 -20.85 -5.14
CA LEU A 281 16.00 -19.90 -6.26
C LEU A 281 17.02 -18.77 -6.04
N SER A 282 17.09 -18.24 -4.82
CA SER A 282 18.04 -17.18 -4.49
C SER A 282 19.48 -17.66 -4.57
N ARG A 283 19.77 -18.94 -4.34
CA ARG A 283 21.13 -19.49 -4.57
C ARG A 283 21.45 -19.57 -6.04
N ALA A 284 20.50 -19.97 -6.89
CA ALA A 284 20.68 -19.96 -8.33
C ALA A 284 20.92 -18.54 -8.86
N GLU A 285 20.08 -17.58 -8.45
CA GLU A 285 20.26 -16.16 -8.80
C GLU A 285 21.53 -15.55 -8.19
N ALA A 286 21.90 -15.89 -6.95
CA ALA A 286 23.10 -15.36 -6.31
C ALA A 286 24.37 -15.88 -6.99
N ILE A 287 24.38 -17.14 -7.44
CA ILE A 287 25.49 -17.70 -8.22
C ILE A 287 25.55 -17.00 -9.58
N GLU A 288 24.42 -16.75 -10.24
CA GLU A 288 24.36 -16.02 -11.50
C GLU A 288 24.80 -14.55 -11.34
N ARG A 289 24.40 -13.87 -10.26
CA ARG A 289 24.81 -12.50 -9.94
C ARG A 289 26.28 -12.40 -9.52
N LEU A 290 26.80 -13.34 -8.75
CA LEU A 290 28.24 -13.39 -8.44
C LEU A 290 29.10 -13.61 -9.70
N ILE A 291 28.55 -14.24 -10.74
CA ILE A 291 29.24 -14.47 -12.02
C ILE A 291 28.99 -13.31 -13.01
N PHE A 292 27.87 -12.57 -12.91
CA PHE A 292 27.45 -11.59 -13.93
C PHE A 292 27.07 -10.17 -13.45
N GLN A 293 26.85 -9.87 -12.15
CA GLN A 293 26.55 -8.52 -11.62
C GLN A 293 26.40 -8.45 -10.07
N ASP A 294 27.20 -7.60 -9.41
CA ASP A 294 27.38 -7.53 -7.93
C ASP A 294 26.66 -6.35 -7.21
N SER A 295 25.71 -5.64 -7.84
CA SER A 295 25.52 -4.20 -7.51
C SER A 295 24.25 -3.76 -6.74
N ALA A 296 23.12 -4.47 -6.84
CA ALA A 296 21.81 -3.84 -6.57
C ALA A 296 21.41 -3.57 -5.09
N ASP A 297 21.93 -4.33 -4.11
CA ASP A 297 21.58 -4.11 -2.69
C ASP A 297 22.52 -3.10 -2.00
N ASP A 298 23.79 -3.06 -2.42
CA ASP A 298 24.79 -2.11 -1.89
C ASP A 298 24.51 -0.68 -2.38
N GLU A 299 24.01 -0.54 -3.62
CA GLU A 299 23.57 0.73 -4.20
C GLU A 299 22.43 1.40 -3.42
N ARG A 300 21.44 0.62 -2.92
CA ARG A 300 20.29 1.18 -2.17
C ARG A 300 20.69 1.86 -0.88
N GLY A 301 21.63 1.26 -0.14
CA GLY A 301 22.15 1.84 1.09
C GLY A 301 22.82 3.19 0.84
N GLN A 302 23.59 3.28 -0.25
CA GLN A 302 24.25 4.52 -0.66
C GLN A 302 23.24 5.59 -1.11
N PHE A 303 22.21 5.21 -1.87
CA PHE A 303 21.11 6.11 -2.25
C PHE A 303 20.36 6.68 -1.04
N TRP A 304 20.11 5.86 -0.01
CA TRP A 304 19.46 6.33 1.21
C TRP A 304 20.32 7.29 2.01
N VAL A 305 21.62 7.01 2.14
CA VAL A 305 22.56 7.92 2.82
C VAL A 305 22.64 9.26 2.09
N ALA A 306 22.72 9.26 0.76
CA ALA A 306 22.69 10.48 -0.04
C ALA A 306 21.36 11.23 0.16
N SER A 307 20.22 10.55 0.05
CA SER A 307 18.89 11.12 0.24
C SER A 307 18.68 11.73 1.63
N ILE A 308 19.22 11.12 2.69
CA ILE A 308 19.17 11.66 4.06
C ILE A 308 19.97 12.97 4.18
N ARG A 309 21.10 13.12 3.46
CA ARG A 309 21.83 14.39 3.48
C ARG A 309 20.99 15.51 2.85
N HIS A 310 20.34 15.20 1.73
CA HIS A 310 19.50 16.17 1.01
C HIS A 310 18.16 16.47 1.70
N LEU A 311 17.71 15.59 2.59
CA LEU A 311 16.57 15.87 3.47
C LEU A 311 16.74 17.19 4.23
N PHE A 312 17.93 17.44 4.76
CA PHE A 312 18.18 18.63 5.59
C PHE A 312 18.32 19.91 4.76
N ASP A 313 18.57 19.81 3.46
CA ASP A 313 18.64 20.97 2.55
C ASP A 313 17.26 21.62 2.33
N TYR A 314 16.17 20.87 2.54
CA TYR A 314 14.78 21.33 2.38
C TYR A 314 13.99 21.38 3.70
N TRP A 315 14.61 21.01 4.82
CA TRP A 315 13.97 21.04 6.14
C TRP A 315 13.76 22.49 6.63
N PRO A 316 12.63 22.87 7.24
CA PRO A 316 11.56 22.02 7.79
C PRO A 316 10.34 21.85 6.89
N TRP A 317 10.29 22.47 5.72
CA TRP A 317 9.06 22.55 4.92
C TRP A 317 8.94 21.43 3.89
N GLY A 318 10.08 20.94 3.40
CA GLY A 318 10.13 19.92 2.35
C GLY A 318 10.23 20.52 0.95
N SER A 319 10.45 19.65 -0.02
CA SER A 319 10.68 20.00 -1.43
C SER A 319 9.43 19.92 -2.31
N GLY A 320 8.32 19.37 -1.83
CA GLY A 320 7.08 19.17 -2.59
C GLY A 320 6.70 17.72 -2.85
N ALA A 321 5.47 17.50 -3.31
CA ALA A 321 4.99 16.18 -3.68
C ALA A 321 5.65 15.71 -4.99
N SER A 322 6.10 14.44 -5.05
CA SER A 322 6.78 13.87 -6.22
C SER A 322 8.00 14.68 -6.70
N SER A 323 8.69 15.40 -5.80
CA SER A 323 9.92 16.16 -6.09
C SER A 323 11.19 15.35 -5.97
N PHE A 324 11.12 14.13 -5.43
CA PHE A 324 12.29 13.33 -5.07
C PHE A 324 13.28 13.19 -6.24
N ALA A 325 12.81 12.79 -7.42
CA ALA A 325 13.69 12.58 -8.57
C ALA A 325 14.40 13.87 -8.97
N THR A 326 13.68 15.00 -9.02
CA THR A 326 14.25 16.33 -9.32
C THR A 326 15.29 16.76 -8.29
N VAL A 327 15.01 16.53 -7.00
CA VAL A 327 15.94 16.88 -5.92
C VAL A 327 17.18 16.00 -5.96
N TYR A 328 16.99 14.70 -6.19
CA TYR A 328 18.07 13.72 -6.20
C TYR A 328 19.00 13.94 -7.40
N GLU A 329 18.47 14.16 -8.61
CA GLU A 329 19.25 14.43 -9.82
C GLU A 329 20.16 15.66 -9.67
N GLN A 330 19.69 16.71 -8.99
CA GLN A 330 20.49 17.91 -8.73
C GLN A 330 21.70 17.65 -7.80
N HIS A 331 21.61 16.65 -6.93
CA HIS A 331 22.58 16.41 -5.88
C HIS A 331 23.23 15.02 -5.96
N GLU A 332 23.01 14.29 -7.05
CA GLU A 332 23.45 12.91 -7.20
C GLU A 332 24.99 12.81 -7.11
N PRO A 333 25.52 12.00 -6.19
CA PRO A 333 26.96 11.80 -6.09
C PRO A 333 27.52 11.21 -7.38
N ARG A 334 28.65 11.73 -7.86
CA ARG A 334 29.29 11.26 -9.11
C ARG A 334 29.61 9.77 -9.13
N LEU A 335 29.84 9.17 -7.96
CA LEU A 335 30.11 7.74 -7.80
C LEU A 335 28.87 6.85 -8.01
N LEU A 336 27.69 7.45 -7.96
CA LEU A 336 26.39 6.78 -8.10
C LEU A 336 25.73 7.07 -9.46
N LEU A 337 26.36 7.89 -10.31
CA LEU A 337 25.87 8.17 -11.66
C LEU A 337 25.88 6.89 -12.49
N ASP A 338 24.71 6.48 -12.92
CA ASP A 338 24.49 5.39 -13.86
C ASP A 338 23.41 5.78 -14.88
N THR A 339 23.21 4.94 -15.88
CA THR A 339 22.17 5.04 -16.90
C THR A 339 20.76 4.76 -16.37
N THR A 340 20.60 4.48 -15.08
CA THR A 340 19.34 4.13 -14.44
C THR A 340 18.66 5.35 -13.82
N TYR A 341 17.35 5.48 -14.04
CA TYR A 341 16.56 6.60 -13.52
C TYR A 341 15.91 6.25 -12.16
N LEU A 342 16.30 6.97 -11.10
CA LEU A 342 15.77 6.79 -9.75
C LEU A 342 14.49 7.62 -9.54
N ASN A 343 13.33 7.01 -9.79
CA ASN A 343 12.04 7.73 -9.71
C ASN A 343 11.56 8.01 -8.27
N SER A 344 12.09 7.32 -7.26
CA SER A 344 11.66 7.42 -5.86
C SER A 344 12.73 6.83 -4.93
N ALA A 345 12.69 7.15 -3.65
CA ALA A 345 13.69 6.69 -2.68
C ALA A 345 13.62 5.17 -2.39
N HIS A 346 12.57 4.49 -2.85
CA HIS A 346 12.20 3.14 -2.42
C HIS A 346 12.12 3.01 -0.89
N ASN A 347 11.72 4.10 -0.22
CA ASN A 347 11.48 4.18 1.20
C ASN A 347 10.58 5.40 1.49
N GLU A 348 9.29 5.16 1.73
CA GLU A 348 8.34 6.26 1.98
C GLU A 348 8.61 6.97 3.31
N TYR A 349 9.23 6.30 4.30
CA TYR A 349 9.61 6.93 5.57
C TYR A 349 10.73 7.96 5.40
N LEU A 350 11.55 7.82 4.36
CA LEU A 350 12.56 8.80 3.97
C LEU A 350 11.98 9.87 3.06
N GLU A 351 11.15 9.47 2.10
CA GLU A 351 10.63 10.37 1.09
C GLU A 351 9.55 11.31 1.62
N ILE A 352 8.70 10.89 2.57
CA ILE A 352 7.67 11.75 3.16
C ILE A 352 8.30 12.97 3.88
N PRO A 353 9.29 12.82 4.79
CA PRO A 353 9.98 13.96 5.37
C PRO A 353 10.70 14.84 4.33
N LEU A 354 11.27 14.26 3.27
CA LEU A 354 11.92 15.06 2.21
C LEU A 354 10.91 15.90 1.42
N SER A 355 9.78 15.29 1.07
CA SER A 355 8.73 15.93 0.27
C SER A 355 7.92 16.95 1.06
N PHE A 356 7.59 16.68 2.31
CA PHE A 356 6.61 17.46 3.08
C PHE A 356 7.13 17.95 4.44
N GLY A 357 8.41 17.73 4.73
CA GLY A 357 9.06 18.22 5.94
C GLY A 357 8.33 17.78 7.22
N ILE A 358 8.28 18.69 8.17
CA ILE A 358 7.65 18.47 9.48
C ILE A 358 6.16 18.15 9.37
N GLY A 359 5.45 18.75 8.40
CA GLY A 359 4.03 18.49 8.18
C GLY A 359 3.77 17.03 7.81
N GLY A 360 4.56 16.51 6.86
CA GLY A 360 4.50 15.10 6.46
C GLY A 360 4.87 14.16 7.58
N THR A 361 5.96 14.47 8.32
CA THR A 361 6.42 13.66 9.45
C THR A 361 5.37 13.57 10.55
N ILE A 362 4.71 14.68 10.91
CA ILE A 362 3.66 14.70 11.94
C ILE A 362 2.45 13.85 11.49
N LEU A 363 1.99 14.01 10.25
CA LEU A 363 0.86 13.22 9.74
C LEU A 363 1.17 11.72 9.71
N LEU A 364 2.38 11.35 9.30
CA LEU A 364 2.85 9.96 9.32
C LEU A 364 2.88 9.41 10.76
N ALA A 365 3.43 10.17 11.71
CA ALA A 365 3.47 9.77 13.12
C ALA A 365 2.05 9.59 13.70
N ILE A 366 1.12 10.52 13.42
CA ILE A 366 -0.29 10.40 13.83
C ILE A 366 -0.92 9.14 13.24
N GLY A 367 -0.68 8.84 11.96
CA GLY A 367 -1.18 7.64 11.29
C GLY A 367 -0.68 6.35 11.94
N ILE A 368 0.62 6.27 12.26
CA ILE A 368 1.24 5.13 12.95
C ILE A 368 0.64 4.96 14.35
N VAL A 369 0.54 6.04 15.12
CA VAL A 369 -0.04 6.00 16.47
C VAL A 369 -1.51 5.56 16.41
N ALA A 370 -2.29 6.07 15.47
CA ALA A 370 -3.68 5.68 15.27
C ALA A 370 -3.81 4.19 14.90
N LEU A 371 -2.94 3.69 14.01
CA LEU A 371 -2.89 2.27 13.63
C LEU A 371 -2.59 1.39 14.84
N VAL A 372 -1.55 1.72 15.61
CA VAL A 372 -1.13 0.94 16.79
C VAL A 372 -2.22 0.94 17.85
N TRP A 373 -2.74 2.12 18.18
CA TRP A 373 -3.74 2.26 19.23
C TRP A 373 -5.05 1.54 18.89
N ARG A 374 -5.58 1.74 17.68
CA ARG A 374 -6.81 1.10 17.25
C ARG A 374 -6.63 -0.42 17.09
N SER A 375 -5.47 -0.86 16.57
CA SER A 375 -5.16 -2.29 16.50
C SER A 375 -5.11 -2.91 17.89
N PHE A 376 -4.46 -2.26 18.86
CA PHE A 376 -4.43 -2.75 20.25
C PHE A 376 -5.84 -2.91 20.82
N ASP A 377 -6.73 -1.95 20.62
CA ASP A 377 -8.14 -2.06 21.04
C ASP A 377 -8.84 -3.26 20.38
N ILE A 378 -8.73 -3.43 19.06
CA ILE A 378 -9.41 -4.51 18.32
C ILE A 378 -8.86 -5.89 18.71
N TRP A 379 -7.54 -6.03 18.87
CA TRP A 379 -6.90 -7.32 19.15
C TRP A 379 -7.07 -7.76 20.61
N PHE A 380 -7.02 -6.83 21.56
CA PHE A 380 -6.97 -7.17 22.98
C PHE A 380 -8.24 -6.83 23.78
N ARG A 381 -9.16 -6.00 23.25
CA ARG A 381 -10.37 -5.56 23.99
C ARG A 381 -11.69 -5.99 23.36
N LYS A 382 -11.67 -6.54 22.14
CA LYS A 382 -12.88 -6.95 21.39
C LYS A 382 -12.97 -8.46 21.19
N ASP A 383 -14.19 -8.98 21.23
CA ASP A 383 -14.46 -10.41 21.02
C ASP A 383 -14.24 -10.80 19.55
N GLY A 384 -13.38 -11.80 19.33
CA GLY A 384 -13.05 -12.30 18.00
C GLY A 384 -14.17 -13.09 17.32
N GLN A 385 -15.25 -13.45 18.02
CA GLN A 385 -16.39 -14.12 17.39
C GLN A 385 -17.09 -13.26 16.34
N SER A 386 -17.10 -11.93 16.52
CA SER A 386 -17.83 -11.03 15.61
C SER A 386 -17.11 -10.89 14.27
N ILE A 387 -17.84 -11.08 13.17
CA ILE A 387 -17.29 -10.89 11.82
C ILE A 387 -16.77 -9.46 11.59
N SER A 388 -17.40 -8.48 12.25
CA SER A 388 -16.98 -7.07 12.19
C SER A 388 -15.60 -6.88 12.84
N VAL A 389 -15.28 -7.66 13.88
CA VAL A 389 -13.95 -7.65 14.52
C VAL A 389 -12.92 -8.33 13.63
N SER A 390 -13.25 -9.47 12.99
CA SER A 390 -12.35 -10.10 12.01
C SER A 390 -12.05 -9.17 10.82
N MET A 391 -13.04 -8.42 10.34
CA MET A 391 -12.87 -7.39 9.31
C MET A 391 -11.94 -6.26 9.76
N ALA A 392 -12.15 -5.74 10.96
CA ALA A 392 -11.30 -4.67 11.49
C ALA A 392 -9.86 -5.14 11.73
N ARG A 393 -9.66 -6.37 12.21
CA ARG A 393 -8.33 -7.00 12.35
C ARG A 393 -7.63 -7.17 11.01
N MET A 394 -8.37 -7.60 9.99
CA MET A 394 -7.87 -7.70 8.62
C MET A 394 -7.49 -6.32 8.08
N GLY A 395 -8.35 -5.32 8.24
CA GLY A 395 -8.05 -3.94 7.83
C GLY A 395 -6.75 -3.43 8.46
N GLY A 396 -6.62 -3.55 9.78
CA GLY A 396 -5.41 -3.12 10.49
C GLY A 396 -4.16 -3.90 10.10
N TYR A 397 -4.28 -5.22 9.89
CA TYR A 397 -3.15 -6.05 9.46
C TYR A 397 -2.69 -5.72 8.04
N LEU A 398 -3.63 -5.45 7.12
CA LEU A 398 -3.30 -5.03 5.76
C LEU A 398 -2.61 -3.65 5.76
N ILE A 399 -3.09 -2.68 6.55
CA ILE A 399 -2.39 -1.39 6.73
C ILE A 399 -0.97 -1.61 7.24
N PHE A 400 -0.80 -2.50 8.23
CA PHE A 400 0.53 -2.87 8.74
C PHE A 400 1.43 -3.49 7.66
N MET A 401 0.92 -4.41 6.83
CA MET A 401 1.70 -4.99 5.72
C MET A 401 2.16 -3.93 4.74
N ILE A 402 1.25 -3.00 4.39
CA ILE A 402 1.55 -1.90 3.47
C ILE A 402 2.62 -0.99 4.09
N ALA A 403 2.43 -0.57 5.35
CA ALA A 403 3.40 0.24 6.07
C ALA A 403 4.78 -0.43 6.21
N ALA A 404 4.83 -1.75 6.40
CA ALA A 404 6.10 -2.48 6.42
C ALA A 404 6.78 -2.51 5.04
N ALA A 405 6.00 -2.72 3.98
CA ALA A 405 6.50 -2.68 2.61
C ALA A 405 6.98 -1.27 2.20
N SER A 406 6.37 -0.22 2.73
CA SER A 406 6.78 1.19 2.57
C SER A 406 8.19 1.51 3.07
N ALA A 407 8.82 0.61 3.85
CA ALA A 407 10.22 0.76 4.27
C ALA A 407 11.22 0.32 3.20
N LEU A 408 10.78 -0.50 2.25
CA LEU A 408 11.60 -1.09 1.19
C LEU A 408 11.14 -0.69 -0.22
N ASP A 409 9.98 -0.05 -0.32
CA ASP A 409 9.41 0.46 -1.57
C ASP A 409 8.34 1.55 -1.30
N TYR A 410 7.57 1.94 -2.32
CA TYR A 410 6.54 2.99 -2.26
C TYR A 410 5.15 2.56 -2.79
N PRO A 411 4.54 1.48 -2.26
CA PRO A 411 3.32 0.90 -2.82
C PRO A 411 2.14 1.90 -2.87
N LEU A 412 2.07 2.81 -1.90
CA LEU A 412 1.01 3.80 -1.82
C LEU A 412 1.15 4.95 -2.81
N ARG A 413 2.14 4.97 -3.72
CA ARG A 413 2.23 6.00 -4.77
C ARG A 413 1.51 5.65 -6.06
N THR A 414 0.81 4.52 -6.12
CA THR A 414 0.00 4.14 -7.29
C THR A 414 -1.49 4.39 -7.03
N PRO A 415 -2.24 5.01 -7.97
CA PRO A 415 -3.67 5.26 -7.80
C PRO A 415 -4.49 4.01 -7.44
N PHE A 416 -4.15 2.86 -8.01
CA PHE A 416 -4.84 1.60 -7.76
C PHE A 416 -4.63 1.13 -6.32
N PHE A 417 -3.38 1.12 -5.84
CA PHE A 417 -3.07 0.63 -4.50
C PHE A 417 -3.54 1.62 -3.42
N MET A 418 -3.48 2.93 -3.65
CA MET A 418 -4.13 3.95 -2.81
C MET A 418 -5.64 3.71 -2.70
N SER A 419 -6.29 3.31 -3.79
CA SER A 419 -7.74 3.03 -3.79
C SER A 419 -8.08 1.73 -3.05
N VAL A 420 -7.23 0.71 -3.12
CA VAL A 420 -7.36 -0.49 -2.28
C VAL A 420 -7.17 -0.13 -0.81
N PHE A 421 -6.18 0.71 -0.49
CA PHE A 421 -5.95 1.24 0.86
C PHE A 421 -7.18 1.98 1.41
N ALA A 422 -7.87 2.77 0.58
CA ALA A 422 -9.12 3.44 0.94
C ALA A 422 -10.20 2.45 1.43
N LEU A 423 -10.38 1.31 0.74
CA LEU A 423 -11.31 0.26 1.19
C LEU A 423 -10.85 -0.41 2.49
N ILE A 424 -9.54 -0.65 2.62
CA ILE A 424 -8.95 -1.24 3.82
C ILE A 424 -9.20 -0.32 5.04
N LEU A 425 -9.08 1.00 4.87
CA LEU A 425 -9.41 1.96 5.90
C LEU A 425 -10.87 1.85 6.37
N LEU A 426 -11.83 1.66 5.46
CA LEU A 426 -13.24 1.48 5.81
C LEU A 426 -13.48 0.20 6.62
N TRP A 427 -12.81 -0.90 6.28
CA TRP A 427 -12.87 -2.12 7.08
C TRP A 427 -12.24 -1.94 8.46
N PHE A 428 -11.14 -1.19 8.55
CA PHE A 428 -10.43 -0.92 9.81
C PHE A 428 -11.20 0.00 10.76
N SER A 429 -11.86 1.04 10.21
CA SER A 429 -12.66 2.00 10.99
C SER A 429 -14.01 1.46 11.44
N ARG A 430 -14.43 0.31 10.92
CA ARG A 430 -15.74 -0.29 11.22
C ARG A 430 -16.01 -0.43 12.72
N ASN A 431 -17.18 0.03 13.14
CA ASN A 431 -17.63 -0.06 14.53
C ASN A 431 -17.64 -1.52 15.02
N SER A 432 -16.84 -1.77 16.06
CA SER A 432 -16.63 -3.08 16.69
C SER A 432 -17.25 -3.06 18.09
N SER A 433 -18.58 -3.05 18.15
CA SER A 433 -19.35 -2.71 19.36
C SER A 433 -19.49 -3.86 20.38
N GLN A 434 -18.95 -5.06 20.13
CA GLN A 434 -19.02 -6.15 21.10
C GLN A 434 -17.75 -6.20 21.96
N PRO A 435 -17.81 -5.75 23.24
CA PRO A 435 -16.70 -5.93 24.17
C PRO A 435 -16.44 -7.42 24.41
N LEU A 436 -15.21 -7.78 24.78
CA LEU A 436 -14.89 -9.14 25.25
C LEU A 436 -15.88 -9.54 26.35
N ARG A 437 -16.57 -10.68 26.20
CA ARG A 437 -17.31 -11.28 27.31
C ARG A 437 -16.34 -11.46 28.47
N ALA A 438 -16.54 -10.72 29.56
CA ALA A 438 -15.91 -11.04 30.83
C ALA A 438 -16.26 -12.51 31.12
N LYS A 439 -15.25 -13.39 31.17
CA LYS A 439 -15.46 -14.77 31.64
C LYS A 439 -16.12 -14.65 33.01
N SER A 440 -17.36 -15.10 33.15
CA SER A 440 -17.99 -15.12 34.46
C SER A 440 -17.15 -16.04 35.35
N VAL A 441 -16.49 -15.45 36.33
CA VAL A 441 -15.99 -16.16 37.50
C VAL A 441 -17.24 -16.50 38.31
N SER A 442 -17.98 -17.53 37.89
CA SER A 442 -19.20 -17.97 38.56
C SER A 442 -19.29 -19.49 38.62
N ASN A 443 -18.17 -20.17 38.84
CA ASN A 443 -18.11 -21.61 39.19
C ASN A 443 -17.06 -21.87 40.28
N LEU A 444 -16.94 -20.95 41.25
CA LEU A 444 -16.27 -21.19 42.52
C LEU A 444 -17.18 -20.64 43.62
N LYS A 445 -18.00 -21.53 44.17
CA LYS A 445 -18.83 -21.48 45.38
C LYS A 445 -20.29 -21.85 45.10
N SER A 446 -20.57 -23.14 45.10
CA SER A 446 -21.38 -23.84 46.12
C SER A 446 -21.53 -25.29 45.70
#